data_AF-A0A5E4CMW3-F1
#
_entry.id   AF-A0A5E4CMW3-F1
#
_cell.length_a   1.000
_cell.length_b   1.000
_cell.length_c   1.000
_cell.angle_alpha   90.00
_cell.angle_beta   90.00
_cell.angle_gamma   90.00
#
_symmetry.space_group_name_H-M   'P 1'
#
loop_
_entity.id
_entity.type
_entity.pdbx_description
1 polymer ?
#
loop_
_entity_poly.entity_id
_entity_poly.type
_entity_poly.pdbx_seq_one_letter_code
_entity_poly.pdbx_strand_id
1 'polypeptide(L)'
;METLQCLPLCLTAKSSFSHSQWSQLSNINLISGFCLPFFQLPTESLFYRAVLQDIIKDCYGITKCEQHVGKIYSKCSSFLDYVRKSLKKLGLDESKLPEKIIMDYYEKYKPRMNELEAFNMLKVFLAPCIETLILLDRLCYLKEQEDIAWSALVKLFDPVKSPRCYAVIALKKQQ
;
A
#
# COMPACT_ATOMS: atom_id res chain seq x y z
N MET A 1 -30.86 -36.22 14.82
CA MET A 1 -30.40 -34.82 14.76
C MET A 1 -29.05 -34.75 15.43
N GLU A 2 -28.03 -34.54 14.60
CA GLU A 2 -26.62 -34.73 14.91
C GLU A 2 -26.10 -33.71 15.92
N THR A 3 -25.53 -34.20 17.00
CA THR A 3 -24.61 -33.46 17.87
C THR A 3 -23.19 -33.84 17.44
N LEU A 4 -22.52 -32.98 16.68
CA LEU A 4 -21.10 -33.15 16.40
C LEU A 4 -20.26 -32.56 17.53
N GLN A 5 -19.46 -33.44 18.10
CA GLN A 5 -18.48 -33.20 19.14
C GLN A 5 -17.37 -32.25 18.66
N CYS A 6 -17.10 -31.20 19.43
CA CYS A 6 -15.78 -30.55 19.43
C CYS A 6 -14.98 -31.10 20.63
N LEU A 7 -13.97 -31.90 20.31
CA LEU A 7 -12.91 -32.32 21.25
C LEU A 7 -12.02 -31.13 21.64
N PRO A 8 -11.49 -31.10 22.88
CA PRO A 8 -10.56 -30.07 23.33
C PRO A 8 -9.13 -30.52 23.06
N LEU A 9 -8.32 -29.64 22.45
CA LEU A 9 -6.87 -29.75 22.50
C LEU A 9 -6.33 -28.63 23.37
N CYS A 10 -6.12 -29.00 24.62
CA CYS A 10 -5.32 -28.32 25.61
C CYS A 10 -3.88 -28.19 25.09
N LEU A 11 -3.37 -26.97 24.97
CA LEU A 11 -1.94 -26.69 25.08
C LEU A 11 -1.76 -25.56 26.08
N THR A 12 -1.47 -25.97 27.31
CA THR A 12 -0.91 -25.14 28.36
C THR A 12 0.47 -24.65 27.93
N ALA A 13 0.62 -23.35 27.75
CA ALA A 13 1.93 -22.70 27.75
C ALA A 13 2.02 -21.79 28.98
N LYS A 14 2.49 -22.35 30.09
CA LYS A 14 3.19 -21.58 31.11
C LYS A 14 4.50 -21.11 30.50
N SER A 15 4.79 -19.82 30.53
CA SER A 15 6.17 -19.39 30.80
C SER A 15 6.20 -17.95 31.31
N SER A 16 6.64 -17.85 32.55
CA SER A 16 7.15 -16.67 33.22
C SER A 16 8.21 -16.00 32.35
N PHE A 17 8.05 -14.71 32.08
CA PHE A 17 8.98 -13.91 31.30
C PHE A 17 10.20 -13.56 32.17
N SER A 18 11.37 -14.13 31.87
CA SER A 18 12.62 -13.78 32.56
C SER A 18 13.51 -12.88 31.69
N HIS A 19 14.32 -12.05 32.34
CA HIS A 19 15.11 -10.96 31.78
C HIS A 19 16.26 -11.37 30.85
N SER A 20 16.42 -12.67 30.54
CA SER A 20 17.52 -13.18 29.70
C SER A 20 17.19 -13.32 28.21
N GLN A 21 15.97 -12.97 27.76
CA GLN A 21 15.61 -12.98 26.33
C GLN A 21 16.02 -11.72 25.55
N TRP A 22 16.47 -10.65 26.22
CA TRP A 22 16.96 -9.45 25.53
C TRP A 22 18.26 -9.66 24.76
N SER A 23 19.06 -10.68 25.11
CA SER A 23 20.35 -10.96 24.46
C SER A 23 20.26 -11.78 23.16
N GLN A 24 19.05 -12.09 22.66
CA GLN A 24 18.86 -12.68 21.32
C GLN A 24 18.53 -11.64 20.23
N LEU A 25 18.42 -10.36 20.59
CA LEU A 25 18.24 -9.24 19.64
C LEU A 25 19.57 -8.62 19.17
N SER A 26 20.71 -9.28 19.38
CA SER A 26 22.02 -8.80 18.90
C SER A 26 22.45 -9.38 17.55
N ASN A 27 21.62 -10.20 16.89
CA ASN A 27 21.89 -10.65 15.52
C ASN A 27 20.85 -10.05 14.58
N ILE A 28 21.23 -8.91 14.00
CA ILE A 28 20.55 -8.25 12.88
C ILE A 28 20.68 -9.16 11.65
N ASN A 29 19.87 -10.22 11.60
CA ASN A 29 19.59 -11.01 10.40
C ASN A 29 18.11 -10.86 10.01
N LEU A 30 17.54 -9.66 10.22
CA LEU A 30 16.16 -9.35 9.86
C LEU A 30 15.95 -9.12 8.34
N ILE A 31 16.96 -9.36 7.50
CA ILE A 31 16.90 -9.04 6.05
C ILE A 31 16.96 -10.31 5.17
N SER A 32 17.13 -11.52 5.73
CA SER A 32 17.21 -12.75 4.91
C SER A 32 15.89 -13.52 4.76
N GLY A 33 14.78 -13.00 5.33
CA GLY A 33 13.45 -13.64 5.29
C GLY A 33 12.42 -12.94 4.41
N PHE A 34 12.73 -11.78 3.84
CA PHE A 34 11.97 -11.25 2.71
C PHE A 34 12.36 -12.10 1.51
N CYS A 35 11.56 -13.12 1.23
CA CYS A 35 11.45 -13.65 -0.12
C CYS A 35 11.19 -12.43 -1.03
N LEU A 36 12.22 -12.01 -1.78
CA LEU A 36 12.22 -10.87 -2.69
C LEU A 36 11.86 -11.25 -4.16
N PRO A 37 10.88 -12.12 -4.50
CA PRO A 37 10.50 -12.31 -5.90
C PRO A 37 9.34 -11.38 -6.34
N PHE A 38 8.85 -10.45 -5.51
CA PHE A 38 7.57 -9.75 -5.79
C PHE A 38 7.64 -8.24 -6.03
N PHE A 39 8.82 -7.63 -6.17
CA PHE A 39 8.95 -6.18 -6.38
C PHE A 39 8.95 -5.75 -7.86
N GLN A 40 8.27 -6.47 -8.76
CA GLN A 40 7.88 -5.89 -10.04
C GLN A 40 6.69 -4.96 -9.83
N LEU A 41 6.99 -3.74 -9.39
CA LEU A 41 5.99 -2.68 -9.33
C LEU A 41 5.63 -2.30 -10.78
N PRO A 42 4.35 -2.18 -11.15
CA PRO A 42 3.95 -1.75 -12.50
C PRO A 42 4.23 -0.25 -12.66
N THR A 43 5.50 0.09 -12.81
CA THR A 43 6.04 1.47 -12.80
C THR A 43 5.66 2.23 -14.04
N GLU A 44 5.52 1.54 -15.17
CA GLU A 44 5.11 2.16 -16.44
C GLU A 44 3.71 2.79 -16.36
N SER A 45 2.76 2.11 -15.69
CA SER A 45 1.41 2.67 -15.50
C SER A 45 1.39 3.92 -14.61
N LEU A 46 2.28 3.98 -13.62
CA LEU A 46 2.45 5.15 -12.75
C LEU A 46 3.15 6.28 -13.50
N PHE A 47 4.15 5.94 -14.30
CA PHE A 47 4.85 6.88 -15.18
C PHE A 47 3.88 7.54 -16.15
N TYR A 48 3.05 6.76 -16.85
CA TYR A 48 2.06 7.28 -17.80
C TYR A 48 1.10 8.27 -17.13
N ARG A 49 0.65 7.94 -15.92
CA ARG A 49 -0.21 8.83 -15.12
C ARG A 49 0.49 10.13 -14.74
N ALA A 50 1.75 10.07 -14.32
CA ALA A 50 2.52 11.23 -13.91
C ALA A 50 2.75 12.18 -15.10
N VAL A 51 3.20 11.64 -16.24
CA VAL A 51 3.44 12.46 -17.45
C VAL A 51 2.13 13.04 -17.97
N LEU A 52 1.03 12.27 -17.98
CA LEU A 52 -0.28 12.78 -18.36
C LEU A 52 -0.72 13.96 -17.47
N GLN A 53 -0.44 13.91 -16.16
CA GLN A 53 -0.80 14.98 -15.25
C GLN A 53 -0.05 16.29 -15.56
N ASP A 54 1.23 16.20 -15.91
CA ASP A 54 2.01 17.36 -16.37
C ASP A 54 1.48 17.91 -17.69
N ILE A 55 1.16 17.04 -18.67
CA ILE A 55 0.54 17.45 -19.93
C ILE A 55 -0.78 18.19 -19.68
N ILE A 56 -1.64 17.67 -18.81
CA ILE A 56 -2.95 18.29 -18.49
C ILE A 56 -2.74 19.66 -17.85
N LYS A 57 -1.78 19.77 -16.93
CA LYS A 57 -1.45 21.03 -16.26
C LYS A 57 -0.93 22.07 -17.25
N ASP A 58 0.03 21.69 -18.08
CA ASP A 58 0.76 22.63 -18.94
C ASP A 58 -0.04 22.99 -20.21
N CYS A 59 -0.74 22.03 -20.83
CA CYS A 59 -1.47 22.25 -22.07
C CYS A 59 -2.93 22.67 -21.89
N TYR A 60 -3.56 22.33 -20.77
CA TYR A 60 -4.98 22.63 -20.51
C TYR A 60 -5.19 23.57 -19.31
N GLY A 61 -4.14 23.91 -18.56
CA GLY A 61 -4.23 24.79 -17.39
C GLY A 61 -5.01 24.20 -16.21
N ILE A 62 -5.28 22.89 -16.23
CA ILE A 62 -6.11 22.23 -15.22
C ILE A 62 -5.21 21.77 -14.08
N THR A 63 -5.29 22.45 -12.95
CA THR A 63 -4.52 22.13 -11.73
C THR A 63 -5.27 21.25 -10.74
N LYS A 64 -6.61 21.26 -10.82
CA LYS A 64 -7.50 20.40 -10.04
C LYS A 64 -8.54 19.81 -10.97
N CYS A 65 -8.57 18.49 -11.05
CA CYS A 65 -9.55 17.75 -11.83
C CYS A 65 -10.22 16.74 -10.90
N GLU A 66 -11.54 16.84 -10.73
CA GLU A 66 -12.32 15.86 -9.98
C GLU A 66 -12.60 14.58 -10.80
N GLN A 67 -12.32 14.62 -12.10
CA GLN A 67 -12.54 13.50 -12.99
C GLN A 67 -11.41 12.47 -12.90
N HIS A 68 -11.77 11.19 -12.98
CA HIS A 68 -10.86 10.08 -12.77
C HIS A 68 -10.68 9.26 -14.05
N VAL A 69 -9.43 9.19 -14.53
CA VAL A 69 -9.05 8.38 -15.71
C VAL A 69 -9.23 6.87 -15.44
N GLY A 70 -9.08 6.42 -14.19
CA GLY A 70 -9.32 5.02 -13.78
C GLY A 70 -8.30 4.01 -14.35
N LYS A 71 -8.64 2.71 -14.31
CA LYS A 71 -7.77 1.61 -14.75
C LYS A 71 -7.84 1.37 -16.26
N ILE A 72 -7.39 2.34 -17.06
CA ILE A 72 -7.37 2.20 -18.53
C ILE A 72 -6.03 1.73 -19.09
N TYR A 73 -4.98 1.70 -18.26
CA TYR A 73 -3.63 1.30 -18.68
C TYR A 73 -3.61 -0.05 -19.40
N SER A 74 -4.30 -1.07 -18.84
CA SER A 74 -4.39 -2.41 -19.44
C SER A 74 -5.12 -2.46 -20.78
N LYS A 75 -5.78 -1.38 -21.20
CA LYS A 75 -6.47 -1.25 -22.49
C LYS A 75 -5.66 -0.45 -23.51
N CYS A 76 -4.44 -0.04 -23.18
CA CYS A 76 -3.60 0.80 -24.00
C CYS A 76 -2.36 0.02 -24.44
N SER A 77 -1.95 0.17 -25.70
CA SER A 77 -0.74 -0.47 -26.24
C SER A 77 0.50 0.43 -26.21
N SER A 78 0.31 1.74 -26.06
CA SER A 78 1.38 2.73 -26.05
C SER A 78 1.02 3.93 -25.17
N PHE A 79 2.02 4.75 -24.86
CA PHE A 79 1.81 6.02 -24.15
C PHE A 79 0.89 6.97 -24.92
N LEU A 80 1.02 7.03 -26.24
CA LEU A 80 0.17 7.88 -27.07
C LEU A 80 -1.30 7.45 -27.00
N ASP A 81 -1.56 6.16 -27.14
CA ASP A 81 -2.91 5.60 -27.03
C ASP A 81 -3.49 5.84 -25.62
N TYR A 82 -2.64 5.72 -24.59
CA TYR A 82 -3.00 6.06 -23.22
C TYR A 82 -3.43 7.52 -23.06
N VAL A 83 -2.67 8.47 -23.59
CA VAL A 83 -2.99 9.90 -23.52
C VAL A 83 -4.30 10.19 -24.26
N ARG A 84 -4.46 9.71 -25.50
CA ARG A 84 -5.69 9.91 -26.30
C ARG A 84 -6.93 9.40 -25.56
N LYS A 85 -6.89 8.15 -25.09
CA LYS A 85 -7.99 7.55 -24.31
C LYS A 85 -8.26 8.29 -23.00
N SER A 86 -7.22 8.80 -22.35
CA SER A 86 -7.36 9.59 -21.12
C SER A 86 -8.07 10.91 -21.40
N LEU A 87 -7.65 11.66 -22.42
CA LEU A 87 -8.26 12.94 -22.80
C LEU A 87 -9.73 12.78 -23.17
N LYS A 88 -10.05 11.76 -23.99
CA LYS A 88 -11.43 11.43 -24.33
C LYS A 88 -12.30 11.17 -23.10
N LYS A 89 -11.76 10.45 -22.11
CA LYS A 89 -12.48 10.15 -20.87
C LYS A 89 -12.67 11.38 -19.98
N LEU A 90 -11.73 12.32 -20.02
CA LEU A 90 -11.81 13.58 -19.30
C LEU A 90 -12.68 14.63 -20.04
N GLY A 91 -13.09 14.36 -21.28
CA GLY A 91 -13.81 15.32 -22.11
C GLY A 91 -12.93 16.48 -22.59
N LEU A 92 -11.62 16.26 -22.69
CA LEU A 92 -10.65 17.26 -23.14
C LEU A 92 -10.42 17.16 -24.64
N ASP A 93 -10.16 18.32 -25.26
CA ASP A 93 -9.94 18.43 -26.69
C ASP A 93 -8.61 17.80 -27.11
N GLU A 94 -8.70 16.70 -27.86
CA GLU A 94 -7.56 15.95 -28.38
C GLU A 94 -6.78 16.71 -29.47
N SER A 95 -7.42 17.65 -30.18
CA SER A 95 -6.81 18.36 -31.31
C SER A 95 -5.72 19.34 -30.88
N LYS A 96 -5.81 19.85 -29.64
CA LYS A 96 -4.82 20.76 -29.03
C LYS A 96 -3.48 20.10 -28.77
N LEU A 97 -3.43 18.76 -28.79
CA LEU A 97 -2.25 18.00 -28.43
C LEU A 97 -1.77 17.14 -29.61
N PRO A 98 -0.91 17.68 -30.49
CA PRO A 98 -0.28 16.89 -31.55
C PRO A 98 0.64 15.80 -30.97
N GLU A 99 0.75 14.70 -31.71
CA GLU A 99 1.54 13.51 -31.32
C GLU A 99 2.99 13.84 -30.95
N LYS A 100 3.62 14.74 -31.70
CA LYS A 100 4.99 15.19 -31.44
C LYS A 100 5.15 15.72 -30.01
N ILE A 101 4.24 16.57 -29.55
CA ILE A 101 4.29 17.14 -28.20
C ILE A 101 4.15 16.03 -27.16
N ILE A 102 3.23 15.08 -27.36
CA ILE A 102 3.04 13.93 -26.44
C ILE A 102 4.35 13.16 -26.27
N MET A 103 5.02 12.86 -27.38
CA MET A 103 6.27 12.10 -27.36
C MET A 103 7.44 12.91 -26.80
N ASP A 104 7.48 14.24 -27.02
CA ASP A 104 8.47 15.12 -26.40
C ASP A 104 8.37 15.08 -24.86
N TYR A 105 7.15 15.05 -24.29
CA TYR A 105 6.95 14.86 -22.85
C TYR A 105 7.42 13.48 -22.37
N TYR A 106 7.11 12.43 -23.13
CA TYR A 106 7.55 11.07 -22.80
C TYR A 106 9.07 10.98 -22.71
N GLU A 107 9.78 11.39 -23.76
CA GLU A 107 11.25 11.32 -23.81
C GLU A 107 11.91 12.28 -22.81
N LYS A 108 11.31 13.44 -22.52
CA LYS A 108 11.77 14.35 -21.46
C LYS A 108 11.80 13.67 -20.09
N TYR A 109 10.78 12.88 -19.75
CA TYR A 109 10.63 12.30 -18.41
C TYR A 109 11.12 10.86 -18.30
N LYS A 110 11.30 10.14 -19.41
CA LYS A 110 11.80 8.76 -19.46
C LYS A 110 13.09 8.54 -18.65
N PRO A 111 14.10 9.44 -18.65
CA PRO A 111 15.30 9.26 -17.82
C PRO A 111 15.01 9.24 -16.31
N ARG A 112 13.91 9.87 -15.88
CA ARG A 112 13.52 9.96 -14.47
C ARG A 112 12.70 8.75 -13.99
N MET A 113 12.52 7.74 -14.84
CA MET A 113 11.79 6.53 -14.47
C MET A 113 12.46 5.80 -13.28
N ASN A 114 13.79 5.83 -13.21
CA ASN A 114 14.57 5.28 -12.09
C ASN A 114 14.25 5.99 -10.76
N GLU A 115 14.04 7.31 -10.78
CA GLU A 115 13.65 8.07 -9.58
C GLU A 115 12.26 7.65 -9.10
N LEU A 116 11.32 7.45 -10.04
CA LEU A 116 9.97 6.99 -9.74
C LEU A 116 9.97 5.58 -9.15
N GLU A 117 10.81 4.69 -9.68
CA GLU A 117 11.02 3.34 -9.17
C GLU A 117 11.56 3.35 -7.74
N ALA A 118 12.64 4.11 -7.50
CA ALA A 118 13.22 4.27 -6.17
C ALA A 118 12.21 4.82 -5.16
N PHE A 119 11.44 5.86 -5.55
CA PHE A 119 10.39 6.42 -4.71
C PHE A 119 9.28 5.41 -4.41
N ASN A 120 8.86 4.63 -5.40
CA ASN A 120 7.81 3.64 -5.21
C ASN A 120 8.28 2.48 -4.31
N MET A 121 9.54 2.06 -4.44
CA MET A 121 10.15 1.11 -3.51
C MET A 121 10.16 1.64 -2.08
N LEU A 122 10.60 2.89 -1.89
CA LEU A 122 10.59 3.53 -0.58
C LEU A 122 9.18 3.56 0.03
N LYS A 123 8.16 3.89 -0.78
CA LYS A 123 6.76 3.88 -0.34
C LYS A 123 6.31 2.50 0.14
N VAL A 124 6.62 1.44 -0.61
CA VAL A 124 6.23 0.09 -0.24
C VAL A 124 6.97 -0.39 1.01
N PHE A 125 8.23 0.00 1.18
CA PHE A 125 9.00 -0.30 2.38
C PHE A 125 8.44 0.41 3.63
N LEU A 126 8.09 1.69 3.50
CA LEU A 126 7.58 2.49 4.63
C LEU A 126 6.13 2.19 4.99
N ALA A 127 5.31 1.74 4.04
CA ALA A 127 3.90 1.44 4.27
C ALA A 127 3.64 0.54 5.50
N PRO A 128 4.27 -0.65 5.65
CA PRO A 128 4.06 -1.51 6.82
C PRO A 128 4.54 -0.88 8.14
N CYS A 129 5.60 -0.07 8.11
CA CYS A 129 6.09 0.66 9.29
C CYS A 129 5.06 1.69 9.76
N ILE A 130 4.51 2.48 8.83
CA ILE A 130 3.48 3.49 9.13
C ILE A 130 2.19 2.81 9.60
N GLU A 131 1.78 1.73 8.96
CA GLU A 131 0.61 0.94 9.38
C GLU A 131 0.77 0.42 10.82
N THR A 132 1.94 -0.15 11.14
CA THR A 132 2.23 -0.68 12.48
C THR A 132 2.24 0.45 13.52
N LEU A 133 2.85 1.60 13.21
CA LEU A 133 2.88 2.75 14.10
C LEU A 133 1.47 3.24 14.44
N ILE A 134 0.60 3.36 13.42
CA ILE A 134 -0.80 3.77 13.62
C ILE A 134 -1.55 2.74 14.48
N LEU A 135 -1.34 1.45 14.24
CA LEU A 135 -2.01 0.39 15.01
C LEU A 135 -1.58 0.38 16.48
N LEU A 136 -0.29 0.60 16.75
CA LEU A 136 0.24 0.70 18.11
C LEU A 136 -0.26 1.95 18.83
N ASP A 137 -0.29 3.10 18.17
CA ASP A 137 -0.88 4.34 18.70
C ASP A 137 -2.33 4.11 19.15
N ARG A 138 -3.15 3.48 18.30
CA ARG A 138 -4.54 3.14 18.63
C ARG A 138 -4.66 2.14 19.77
N LEU A 139 -3.75 1.17 19.86
CA LEU A 139 -3.73 0.23 20.98
C LEU A 139 -3.37 0.92 22.29
N CYS A 140 -2.37 1.82 22.28
CA CYS A 140 -2.00 2.62 23.45
C CYS A 140 -3.17 3.45 23.95
N TYR A 141 -3.86 4.18 23.07
CA TYR A 141 -5.06 4.93 23.41
C TYR A 141 -6.12 4.07 24.12
N LEU A 142 -6.37 2.85 23.64
CA LEU A 142 -7.35 1.93 24.25
C LEU A 142 -6.91 1.40 25.62
N LYS A 143 -5.60 1.28 25.86
CA LYS A 143 -5.07 0.85 27.16
C LYS A 143 -5.16 1.93 28.23
N GLU A 144 -5.23 3.20 27.82
CA GLU A 144 -5.39 4.34 28.72
C GLU A 144 -6.84 4.55 29.16
N GLN A 145 -7.82 3.95 28.48
CA GLN A 145 -9.24 4.12 28.80
C GLN A 145 -9.65 3.31 30.04
N GLU A 146 -10.37 3.96 30.97
CA GLU A 146 -10.82 3.31 32.21
C GLU A 146 -11.95 2.30 32.00
N ASP A 147 -12.72 2.40 30.91
CA ASP A 147 -13.85 1.51 30.60
C ASP A 147 -13.45 0.27 29.79
N ILE A 148 -12.18 0.14 29.42
CA ILE A 148 -11.64 -1.02 28.70
C ILE A 148 -11.10 -2.04 29.69
N ALA A 149 -11.59 -3.27 29.61
CA ALA A 149 -11.12 -4.40 30.42
C ALA A 149 -9.87 -5.04 29.82
N TRP A 150 -9.79 -5.09 28.49
CA TRP A 150 -8.71 -5.74 27.76
C TRP A 150 -8.58 -5.14 26.35
N SER A 151 -7.36 -5.01 25.85
CA SER A 151 -7.11 -4.66 24.46
C SER A 151 -5.84 -5.31 23.93
N ALA A 152 -5.84 -5.68 22.65
CA ALA A 152 -4.69 -6.28 21.98
C ALA A 152 -4.68 -6.03 20.47
N LEU A 153 -3.49 -6.16 19.89
CA LEU A 153 -3.30 -6.28 18.45
C LEU A 153 -3.24 -7.76 18.07
N VAL A 154 -4.12 -8.20 17.18
CA VAL A 154 -4.26 -9.60 16.78
C VAL A 154 -4.00 -9.73 15.28
N LYS A 155 -3.20 -10.73 14.91
CA LYS A 155 -2.97 -11.10 13.51
C LYS A 155 -4.11 -11.96 13.01
N LEU A 156 -4.96 -11.41 12.13
CA LEU A 156 -6.11 -12.10 11.55
C LEU A 156 -5.76 -12.94 10.31
N PHE A 157 -4.81 -12.47 9.52
CA PHE A 157 -4.49 -13.08 8.22
C PHE A 157 -3.00 -13.38 8.06
N ASP A 158 -2.68 -14.21 7.08
CA ASP A 158 -1.32 -14.33 6.58
C ASP A 158 -0.97 -13.04 5.81
N PRO A 159 0.15 -12.35 6.12
CA PRO A 159 0.57 -11.13 5.42
C PRO A 159 0.76 -11.35 3.91
N VAL A 160 1.03 -12.59 3.47
CA VAL A 160 1.13 -12.94 2.05
C VAL A 160 -0.25 -12.93 1.37
N LYS A 161 -1.31 -13.32 2.08
CA LYS A 161 -2.69 -13.32 1.55
C LYS A 161 -3.32 -11.93 1.59
N SER A 162 -3.04 -11.18 2.65
CA SER A 162 -3.49 -9.80 2.82
C SER A 162 -2.44 -9.02 3.60
N PRO A 163 -1.82 -7.98 3.02
CA PRO A 163 -0.86 -7.11 3.72
C PRO A 163 -1.48 -6.50 4.99
N ARG A 164 -2.78 -6.17 4.92
CA ARG A 164 -3.58 -5.71 6.07
C ARG A 164 -4.01 -6.92 6.90
N CYS A 165 -3.09 -7.42 7.72
CA CYS A 165 -3.29 -8.66 8.48
C CYS A 165 -3.49 -8.47 9.98
N TYR A 166 -3.42 -7.25 10.51
CA TYR A 166 -3.61 -6.97 11.93
C TYR A 166 -4.96 -6.29 12.22
N ALA A 167 -5.51 -6.56 13.39
CA ALA A 167 -6.69 -5.89 13.93
C ALA A 167 -6.46 -5.49 15.38
N VAL A 168 -6.98 -4.32 15.76
CA VAL A 168 -7.04 -3.88 17.14
C VAL A 168 -8.38 -4.34 17.72
N ILE A 169 -8.34 -5.09 18.81
CA ILE A 169 -9.52 -5.61 19.50
C ILE A 169 -9.49 -5.06 20.93
N ALA A 170 -10.65 -4.62 21.43
CA ALA A 170 -10.84 -4.24 22.82
C ALA A 170 -12.14 -4.82 23.37
N LEU A 171 -12.12 -5.20 24.64
CA LEU A 171 -13.27 -5.64 25.42
C LEU A 171 -13.58 -4.55 26.45
N LYS A 172 -14.80 -4.04 26.41
CA LYS A 172 -15.30 -3.09 27.41
C LYS A 172 -15.60 -3.82 28.72
N LYS A 173 -15.41 -3.15 29.85
CA LYS A 173 -15.87 -3.64 31.16
C LYS A 173 -17.39 -3.82 31.13
N GLN A 174 -17.87 -4.95 31.65
CA GLN A 174 -19.30 -5.12 31.90
C GLN A 174 -19.71 -4.14 32.99
N GLN A 175 -20.72 -3.31 32.69
CA GLN A 175 -21.35 -2.40 33.66
C GLN A 175 -22.27 -3.17 34.60
#